data_AF-A0A535A4K5-F1
#
_entry.id   AF-A0A535A4K5-F1
#
_cell.length_a   1.000
_cell.length_b   1.000
_cell.length_c   1.000
_cell.angle_alpha   90.00
_cell.angle_beta   90.00
_cell.angle_gamma   90.00
#
_symmetry.space_group_name_H-M   'P 1'
#
loop_
_entity.id
_entity.type
_entity.pdbx_description
1 polymer ?
#
loop_
_entity_poly.entity_id
_entity_poly.type
_entity_poly.pdbx_seq_one_letter_code
_entity_poly.pdbx_strand_id
1 'polypeptide(L)'
;MRYEAVYRRAEPACGERRLLLAVLEDGVRTFLKNARATQGRAFNLRREALAWLTTEDRSDVFAFENICEALGIDASRLRQRVLGEAFDGEPSALH
;
A
#
# COMPACT_ATOMS: atom_id res chain seq x y z
N MET A 1 4.51 4.16 20.96
CA MET A 1 5.08 2.79 20.93
C MET A 1 6.23 2.83 19.94
N ARG A 2 7.45 2.47 20.36
CA ARG A 2 8.71 2.67 19.60
C ARG A 2 9.17 1.33 19.02
N TYR A 3 9.03 1.15 17.72
CA TYR A 3 9.40 -0.07 16.98
C TYR A 3 10.89 -0.11 16.59
N GLU A 4 11.62 0.95 16.90
CA GLU A 4 12.96 1.24 16.36
C GLU A 4 14.07 0.31 16.88
N ALA A 5 13.84 -0.44 17.96
CA ALA A 5 14.89 -1.22 18.61
C ALA A 5 15.14 -2.60 17.99
N VAL A 6 14.23 -3.11 17.14
CA VAL A 6 14.34 -4.48 16.60
C VAL A 6 15.14 -4.54 15.29
N TYR A 7 15.17 -3.46 14.51
CA TYR A 7 15.77 -3.44 13.17
C TYR A 7 17.31 -3.42 13.14
N ARG A 8 18.00 -3.27 14.28
CA ARG A 8 19.46 -3.02 14.27
C ARG A 8 20.33 -4.29 14.32
N ARG A 9 19.77 -5.51 14.39
CA ARG A 9 20.61 -6.70 14.66
C ARG A 9 20.22 -8.02 13.97
N ALA A 10 19.28 -8.02 13.04
CA ALA A 10 19.08 -9.15 12.14
C ALA A 10 19.44 -8.70 10.73
N GLU A 11 20.10 -9.53 9.93
CA GLU A 11 20.16 -9.28 8.49
C GLU A 11 18.70 -9.29 7.96
N PRO A 12 18.09 -8.15 7.58
CA PRO A 12 16.62 -8.04 7.45
C PRO A 12 16.05 -8.68 6.18
N ALA A 13 16.84 -9.46 5.44
CA ALA A 13 16.84 -9.28 3.99
C ALA A 13 15.66 -9.93 3.24
N CYS A 14 14.90 -10.87 3.83
CA CYS A 14 13.88 -11.59 3.05
C CYS A 14 12.49 -11.74 3.69
N GLY A 15 12.38 -11.92 5.01
CA GLY A 15 11.08 -12.15 5.68
C GLY A 15 10.29 -10.87 5.86
N GLU A 16 10.91 -9.87 6.50
CA GLU A 16 10.32 -8.55 6.73
C GLU A 16 10.03 -7.85 5.40
N ARG A 17 10.97 -7.89 4.45
CA ARG A 17 10.77 -7.34 3.11
C ARG A 17 9.58 -8.00 2.38
N ARG A 18 9.40 -9.31 2.52
CA ARG A 18 8.24 -10.03 1.95
C ARG A 18 6.94 -9.65 2.64
N LEU A 19 6.95 -9.47 3.96
CA LEU A 19 5.77 -9.00 4.70
C LEU A 19 5.37 -7.60 4.24
N LEU A 20 6.32 -6.66 4.17
CA LEU A 20 6.09 -5.29 3.72
C LEU A 20 5.58 -5.26 2.28
N LEU A 21 6.14 -6.09 1.40
CA LEU A 21 5.64 -6.24 0.03
C LEU A 21 4.23 -6.82 -0.01
N ALA A 22 3.93 -7.83 0.81
CA ALA A 22 2.61 -8.43 0.88
C ALA A 22 1.55 -7.42 1.37
N VAL A 23 1.89 -6.60 2.37
CA VAL A 23 1.01 -5.51 2.85
C VAL A 23 0.82 -4.45 1.77
N LEU A 24 1.88 -4.08 1.05
CA LEU A 24 1.79 -3.14 -0.06
C LEU A 24 0.87 -3.65 -1.17
N GLU A 25 1.09 -4.89 -1.60
CA GLU A 25 0.31 -5.54 -2.65
C GLU A 25 -1.15 -5.69 -2.23
N ASP A 26 -1.43 -6.13 -1.00
CA ASP A 26 -2.79 -6.28 -0.49
C ASP A 26 -3.54 -4.94 -0.41
N GLY A 27 -2.88 -3.88 0.06
CA GLY A 27 -3.45 -2.53 0.12
C GLY A 27 -3.77 -1.96 -1.27
N VAL A 28 -2.82 -2.06 -2.20
CA VAL A 28 -3.01 -1.61 -3.60
C VAL A 28 -4.09 -2.44 -4.31
N ARG A 29 -4.07 -3.77 -4.14
CA ARG A 29 -5.06 -4.67 -4.74
C ARG A 29 -6.45 -4.40 -4.19
N THR A 30 -6.58 -4.14 -2.89
CA THR A 30 -7.84 -3.76 -2.26
C THR A 30 -8.35 -2.43 -2.81
N PHE A 31 -7.49 -1.43 -3.00
CA PHE A 31 -7.87 -0.17 -3.63
C PHE A 31 -8.34 -0.36 -5.08
N LEU A 32 -7.56 -1.05 -5.92
CA LEU A 32 -7.87 -1.27 -7.33
C LEU A 32 -9.14 -2.12 -7.51
N LYS A 33 -9.28 -3.21 -6.75
CA LYS A 33 -10.48 -4.07 -6.78
C LYS A 33 -11.76 -3.31 -6.44
N ASN A 34 -11.66 -2.35 -5.53
CA ASN A 34 -12.80 -1.55 -5.10
C ASN A 34 -12.84 -0.16 -5.77
N ALA A 35 -12.01 0.11 -6.79
CA ALA A 35 -11.88 1.43 -7.42
C ALA A 35 -13.18 1.93 -8.07
N ARG A 36 -14.07 1.02 -8.50
CA ARG A 36 -15.40 1.35 -9.04
C ARG A 36 -16.54 1.23 -8.03
N ALA A 37 -16.23 0.83 -6.80
CA ALA A 37 -17.25 0.73 -5.76
C ALA A 37 -17.72 2.13 -5.37
N THR A 38 -19.01 2.39 -5.58
CA THR A 38 -19.65 3.67 -5.25
C THR A 38 -20.43 3.61 -3.95
N GLN A 39 -20.83 2.42 -3.48
CA GLN A 39 -21.67 2.24 -2.30
C GLN A 39 -21.30 0.99 -1.48
N GLY A 40 -21.73 0.97 -0.21
CA GLY A 40 -21.63 -0.19 0.68
C GLY A 40 -20.22 -0.47 1.21
N ARG A 41 -19.98 -1.72 1.61
CA ARG A 41 -18.71 -2.16 2.23
C ARG A 41 -17.50 -1.92 1.32
N ALA A 42 -17.67 -2.12 0.01
CA ALA A 42 -16.62 -1.93 -0.98
C ALA A 42 -16.17 -0.46 -1.10
N PHE A 43 -17.10 0.50 -0.97
CA PHE A 43 -16.76 1.93 -0.93
C PHE A 43 -15.96 2.30 0.32
N ASN A 44 -16.32 1.76 1.48
CA ASN A 44 -15.55 1.97 2.71
C ASN A 44 -14.14 1.40 2.61
N LEU A 45 -13.97 0.19 2.06
CA LEU A 45 -12.65 -0.42 1.82
C LEU A 45 -11.81 0.41 0.85
N ARG A 46 -12.42 0.92 -0.23
CA ARG A 46 -11.74 1.84 -1.16
C ARG A 46 -11.28 3.11 -0.42
N ARG A 47 -12.15 3.72 0.37
CA ARG A 47 -11.86 4.96 1.09
C ARG A 47 -10.74 4.77 2.12
N GLU A 48 -10.77 3.66 2.84
CA GLU A 48 -9.75 3.30 3.83
C GLU A 48 -8.39 3.05 3.15
N ALA A 49 -8.37 2.26 2.08
CA ALA A 49 -7.15 2.01 1.31
C ALA A 49 -6.61 3.30 0.65
N LEU A 50 -7.50 4.18 0.15
CA LEU A 50 -7.11 5.49 -0.37
C LEU A 50 -6.51 6.37 0.71
N ALA A 51 -7.14 6.44 1.88
CA ALA A 51 -6.63 7.20 3.02
C ALA A 51 -5.25 6.69 3.45
N TRP A 52 -5.06 5.37 3.50
CA TRP A 52 -3.76 4.76 3.77
C TRP A 52 -2.73 5.07 2.67
N LEU A 53 -3.10 5.04 1.40
CA LEU A 53 -2.21 5.42 0.29
C LEU A 53 -1.81 6.90 0.37
N THR A 54 -2.73 7.80 0.71
CA THR A 54 -2.50 9.25 0.72
C THR A 54 -2.01 9.80 2.05
N THR A 55 -2.00 9.00 3.11
CA THR A 55 -1.55 9.47 4.44
C THR A 55 -0.07 9.85 4.40
N GLU A 56 0.24 10.97 5.04
CA GLU A 56 1.60 11.43 5.32
C GLU A 56 2.02 11.05 6.76
N ASP A 57 1.11 10.43 7.52
CA ASP A 57 1.42 9.95 8.85
C ASP A 57 2.34 8.71 8.75
N ARG A 58 3.61 8.92 9.10
CA ARG A 58 4.64 7.88 9.21
C ARG A 58 4.72 7.28 10.60
N SER A 59 3.73 7.55 11.46
CA SER A 59 3.74 7.07 12.83
C SER A 59 3.57 5.55 12.87
N ASP A 60 2.87 4.95 11.91
CA ASP A 60 2.66 3.50 11.83
C ASP A 60 3.80 2.76 11.10
N VAL A 61 4.17 1.57 11.57
CA VAL A 61 5.19 0.71 10.92
C VAL A 61 4.79 0.25 9.52
N PHE A 62 3.49 0.13 9.28
CA PHE A 62 2.90 -0.23 7.99
C PHE A 62 2.35 0.99 7.26
N ALA A 63 2.77 2.21 7.64
CA ALA A 63 2.50 3.39 6.86
C ALA A 63 3.05 3.20 5.44
N PHE A 64 2.27 3.59 4.44
CA PHE A 64 2.63 3.44 3.03
C PHE A 64 4.02 4.01 2.72
N GLU A 65 4.36 5.17 3.29
CA GLU A 65 5.67 5.79 3.10
C GLU A 65 6.80 4.97 3.72
N ASN A 66 6.62 4.45 4.93
CA ASN A 66 7.62 3.62 5.61
C ASN A 66 7.84 2.30 4.86
N ILE A 67 6.78 1.69 4.33
CA ILE A 67 6.85 0.49 3.49
C ILE A 67 7.61 0.80 2.19
N CYS A 68 7.27 1.89 1.51
CA CYS A 68 7.94 2.30 0.27
C CYS A 68 9.43 2.58 0.51
N GLU A 69 9.76 3.29 1.59
CA GLU A 69 11.14 3.58 2.01
C GLU A 69 11.92 2.29 2.30
N ALA A 70 11.35 1.36 3.07
CA ALA A 70 11.96 0.07 3.37
C ALA A 70 12.14 -0.84 2.15
N LEU A 71 11.28 -0.70 1.13
CA LEU A 71 11.38 -1.44 -0.13
C LEU A 71 12.28 -0.75 -1.17
N GLY A 72 12.64 0.53 -0.98
CA GLY A 72 13.36 1.34 -1.95
C GLY A 72 12.49 1.79 -3.13
N ILE A 73 11.20 2.00 -2.91
CA ILE A 73 10.20 2.41 -3.91
C ILE A 73 9.85 3.88 -3.71
N ASP A 74 9.74 4.64 -4.80
CA ASP A 74 9.19 6.00 -4.77
C ASP A 74 7.70 5.99 -4.46
N ALA A 75 7.35 6.31 -3.21
CA ALA A 75 5.97 6.43 -2.74
C ALA A 75 5.10 7.33 -3.64
N SER A 76 5.63 8.50 -4.02
CA SER A 76 4.93 9.46 -4.89
C SER A 76 4.67 8.90 -6.29
N ARG A 77 5.63 8.18 -6.86
CA ARG A 77 5.48 7.56 -8.19
C ARG A 77 4.47 6.43 -8.15
N LEU A 78 4.52 5.60 -7.11
CA LEU A 78 3.57 4.51 -6.91
C LEU A 78 2.14 5.05 -6.71
N ARG A 79 1.95 6.10 -5.91
CA ARG A 79 0.66 6.81 -5.76
C ARG A 79 0.11 7.26 -7.10
N GLN A 80 0.91 7.98 -7.89
CA GLN A 80 0.47 8.46 -9.21
C GLN A 80 0.05 7.31 -10.13
N ARG A 81 0.81 6.21 -10.13
CA ARG A 81 0.47 5.01 -10.91
C ARG A 81 -0.84 4.39 -10.43
N VAL A 82 -0.95 4.06 -9.14
CA VAL A 82 -2.13 3.40 -8.57
C VAL A 82 -3.40 4.24 -8.73
N LEU A 83 -3.30 5.56 -8.53
CA LEU A 83 -4.41 6.48 -8.76
C LEU A 83 -4.77 6.53 -10.25
N GLY A 84 -3.77 6.61 -11.15
CA GLY A 84 -3.99 6.55 -12.60
C GLY A 84 -4.71 5.28 -13.05
N GLU A 85 -4.26 4.11 -12.59
CA GLU A 85 -4.86 2.80 -12.92
C GLU A 85 -6.33 2.71 -12.43
N ALA A 86 -6.65 3.32 -11.28
CA ALA A 86 -8.02 3.38 -10.80
C ALA A 86 -8.95 4.26 -11.67
N PHE A 87 -8.40 5.23 -12.41
CA PHE A 87 -9.13 6.03 -13.40
C PHE A 87 -9.14 5.38 -14.79
N ASP A 88 -8.08 4.66 -15.16
CA ASP A 88 -7.89 4.07 -16.48
C ASP A 88 -8.62 2.74 -16.67
N GLY A 89 -8.94 2.03 -15.59
CA GLY A 89 -9.34 0.62 -15.61
C GLY A 89 -10.37 0.23 -16.65
N GLU A 90 -9.93 -0.10 -17.86
CA GLU A 90 -10.52 -1.13 -18.71
C GLU A 90 -10.48 -2.46 -17.95
N PRO A 91 -11.50 -3.33 -18.08
CA PRO A 91 -11.51 -4.61 -17.43
C PRO A 91 -10.53 -5.54 -18.15
N SER A 92 -9.24 -5.51 -17.79
CA SER A 92 -8.34 -6.61 -18.15
C SER A 92 -8.57 -7.78 -17.19
N ALA A 93 -9.73 -8.40 -17.35
CA ALA A 93 -9.91 -9.80 -17.05
C ALA A 93 -9.39 -10.57 -18.26
N LEU A 94 -8.11 -10.94 -18.28
CA LEU A 94 -7.58 -12.15 -18.93
C LEU A 94 -6.05 -12.23 -18.71
N HIS A 95 -5.61 -13.05 -17.76
CA HIS A 95 -4.75 -14.21 -18.04
C HIS A 95 -4.66 -15.13 -16.82
#